data_AF-A0A6H5FUM3-F1
#
_entry.id   AF-A0A6H5FUM3-F1
#
_cell.length_a   1.000
_cell.length_b   1.000
_cell.length_c   1.000
_cell.angle_alpha   90.00
_cell.angle_beta   90.00
_cell.angle_gamma   90.00
#
_symmetry.space_group_name_H-M   'P 1'
#
loop_
_entity.id
_entity.type
_entity.pdbx_description
1 polymer ?
#
loop_
_entity_poly.entity_id
_entity_poly.type
_entity_poly.pdbx_seq_one_letter_code
_entity_poly.pdbx_strand_id
1 'polypeptide(L)'
;MYQEGPASLVTTRLIKRVQMIIKAVNTFKVIHDPHKLQRLIYEEEEKEGHKYVVDRRSVARILDKLVADGLVRIMKIKLEGYGRLKMLQFIVHPSVTAEDSLIKSAIEQAKMKLPIITKESIKRENRLMKHLGSPTPTSFDLGTYNSVCTIQKMLKFPISCGTVQYTV
;
A
#
# COMPACT_ATOMS: atom_id res chain seq x y z
N MET A 1 -8.97 5.82 34.51
CA MET A 1 -10.02 6.51 33.73
C MET A 1 -9.33 7.31 32.65
N TYR A 2 -9.40 6.89 31.38
CA TYR A 2 -8.85 7.68 30.28
C TYR A 2 -9.95 8.57 29.73
N GLN A 3 -9.70 9.88 29.76
CA GLN A 3 -10.61 10.93 29.33
C GLN A 3 -10.67 10.98 27.80
N GLU A 4 -11.88 10.94 27.22
CA GLU A 4 -12.10 11.33 25.83
C GLU A 4 -12.23 12.86 25.76
N GLY A 5 -11.23 13.52 25.18
CA GLY A 5 -11.30 14.94 24.80
C GLY A 5 -12.08 15.11 23.49
N PRO A 6 -12.65 16.31 23.22
CA PRO A 6 -13.58 16.52 22.12
C PRO A 6 -12.83 16.60 20.79
N ALA A 7 -12.75 15.50 20.04
CA ALA A 7 -12.05 15.49 18.75
C ALA A 7 -12.70 14.55 17.72
N SER A 8 -13.67 15.07 16.97
CA SER A 8 -14.30 14.46 15.77
C SER A 8 -15.04 13.14 16.02
N LEU A 9 -16.07 12.83 15.21
CA LEU A 9 -16.84 11.59 15.27
C LEU A 9 -15.99 10.36 14.84
N VAL A 10 -14.95 10.05 15.59
CA VAL A 10 -14.16 8.83 15.41
C VAL A 10 -14.99 7.68 15.98
N THR A 11 -15.57 6.88 15.10
CA THR A 11 -16.37 5.73 15.52
C THR A 11 -15.48 4.67 16.19
N THR A 12 -16.02 3.97 17.19
CA THR A 12 -15.36 2.85 17.89
C THR A 12 -14.79 1.80 16.91
N ARG A 13 -15.47 1.60 15.77
CA ARG A 13 -15.03 0.70 14.70
C ARG A 13 -13.72 1.15 14.04
N LEU A 14 -13.54 2.45 13.83
CA LEU A 14 -12.31 2.98 13.23
C LEU A 14 -11.12 2.75 14.17
N ILE A 15 -11.29 3.01 15.46
CA ILE A 15 -10.27 2.78 16.50
C ILE A 15 -9.89 1.30 16.54
N LYS A 16 -10.88 0.41 16.55
CA LYS A 16 -10.64 -1.04 16.49
C LYS A 16 -9.85 -1.45 15.25
N ARG A 17 -10.22 -0.94 14.06
CA ARG A 17 -9.52 -1.24 12.81
C ARG A 17 -8.07 -0.78 12.81
N VAL A 18 -7.80 0.41 13.36
CA VAL A 18 -6.44 0.89 13.58
C VAL A 18 -5.66 -0.12 14.44
N GLN A 19 -6.22 -0.53 15.56
CA GLN A 19 -5.58 -1.46 16.47
C GLN A 19 -5.32 -2.83 15.82
N MET A 20 -6.28 -3.34 15.03
CA MET A 20 -6.11 -4.58 14.26
C MET A 20 -4.98 -4.48 13.25
N ILE A 21 -4.86 -3.36 12.53
CA ILE A 21 -3.76 -3.14 11.57
C ILE A 21 -2.41 -3.14 12.30
N ILE A 22 -2.30 -2.44 13.42
CA ILE A 22 -1.06 -2.40 14.22
C ILE A 22 -0.69 -3.82 14.71
N LYS A 23 -1.65 -4.57 15.24
CA LYS A 23 -1.45 -5.96 15.66
C LYS A 23 -0.98 -6.83 14.49
N ALA A 24 -1.61 -6.73 13.33
CA ALA A 24 -1.24 -7.50 12.14
C ALA A 24 0.19 -7.16 11.68
N VAL A 25 0.56 -5.89 11.64
CA VAL A 25 1.92 -5.47 11.26
C VAL A 25 2.96 -5.99 12.25
N ASN A 26 2.66 -5.98 13.56
CA ASN A 26 3.57 -6.52 14.57
C ASN A 26 3.75 -8.04 14.47
N THR A 27 2.68 -8.78 14.17
CA THR A 27 2.73 -10.24 14.03
C THR A 27 3.46 -10.67 12.76
N PHE A 28 3.12 -10.10 11.60
CA PHE A 28 3.63 -10.54 10.31
C PHE A 28 4.95 -9.85 9.90
N LYS A 29 5.29 -8.71 10.51
CA LYS A 29 6.43 -7.81 10.22
C LYS A 29 6.47 -7.21 8.81
N VAL A 30 6.19 -8.03 7.79
CA VAL A 30 6.13 -7.68 6.37
C VAL A 30 4.85 -8.24 5.76
N ILE A 31 4.06 -7.37 5.14
CA ILE A 31 2.84 -7.73 4.42
C ILE A 31 3.03 -7.31 2.95
N HIS A 32 2.92 -8.28 2.04
CA HIS A 32 3.22 -8.09 0.62
C HIS A 32 2.13 -7.37 -0.18
N ASP A 33 0.88 -7.41 0.27
CA ASP A 33 -0.24 -6.83 -0.45
C ASP A 33 -1.22 -6.14 0.52
N PRO A 34 -1.78 -4.97 0.17
CA PRO A 34 -2.84 -4.34 0.95
C PRO A 34 -4.11 -5.22 1.01
N HIS A 35 -4.31 -6.09 0.01
CA HIS A 35 -5.40 -7.07 0.00
C HIS A 35 -5.23 -8.16 1.06
N LYS A 36 -3.98 -8.57 1.36
CA LYS A 36 -3.70 -9.51 2.45
C LYS A 36 -4.08 -8.88 3.79
N LEU A 37 -3.75 -7.61 3.98
CA LEU A 37 -4.15 -6.86 5.18
C LEU A 37 -5.69 -6.76 5.30
N GLN A 38 -6.38 -6.47 4.19
CA GLN A 38 -7.85 -6.40 4.17
C GLN A 38 -8.50 -7.73 4.60
N ARG A 39 -7.99 -8.87 4.12
CA ARG A 39 -8.49 -10.20 4.51
C ARG A 39 -8.29 -10.49 5.98
N LEU A 40 -7.11 -10.18 6.52
CA LEU A 40 -6.81 -10.35 7.95
C LEU A 40 -7.77 -9.55 8.84
N ILE A 41 -8.11 -8.32 8.43
CA ILE A 41 -9.09 -7.51 9.16
C ILE A 41 -10.48 -8.12 9.09
N TYR A 42 -10.89 -8.60 7.91
CA TYR A 42 -12.20 -9.23 7.73
C TYR A 42 -12.34 -10.50 8.59
N GLU A 43 -11.33 -11.36 8.61
CA GLU A 43 -11.32 -12.59 9.42
C GLU A 43 -11.46 -12.28 10.93
N GLU A 44 -10.85 -11.21 11.42
CA GLU A 44 -10.99 -10.78 12.80
C GLU A 44 -12.36 -10.13 13.08
N GLU A 45 -12.89 -9.29 12.17
CA GLU A 45 -14.26 -8.73 12.32
C GLU A 45 -15.35 -9.81 12.26
N GLU A 46 -15.15 -10.85 11.44
CA GLU A 46 -16.07 -11.99 11.33
C GLU A 46 -16.11 -12.81 12.62
N LYS A 47 -14.97 -13.01 13.29
CA LYS A 47 -14.92 -13.64 14.63
C LYS A 47 -15.66 -12.84 15.70
N GLU A 48 -15.66 -11.51 15.60
CA GLU A 48 -16.45 -10.62 16.48
C GLU A 48 -17.95 -10.60 16.10
N GLY A 49 -18.36 -11.28 15.03
CA GLY A 49 -19.76 -11.35 14.58
C GLY A 49 -20.21 -10.15 13.74
N HIS A 50 -19.28 -9.37 13.18
CA HIS A 50 -19.61 -8.27 12.28
C HIS A 50 -19.73 -8.77 10.84
N LYS A 51 -20.92 -8.61 10.23
CA LYS A 51 -21.23 -9.07 8.87
C LYS A 51 -20.79 -8.11 7.75
N TYR A 52 -20.12 -7.00 8.08
CA TYR A 52 -19.80 -5.96 7.12
C TYR A 52 -18.42 -6.16 6.50
N VAL A 53 -18.32 -6.00 5.19
CA VAL A 53 -17.04 -6.02 4.49
C VAL A 53 -16.31 -4.69 4.70
N VAL A 54 -15.03 -4.74 5.04
CA VAL A 54 -14.20 -3.54 5.15
C VAL A 54 -13.85 -3.01 3.76
N ASP A 55 -14.18 -1.75 3.50
CA ASP A 55 -13.85 -1.09 2.24
C ASP A 55 -12.34 -0.90 2.07
N ARG A 56 -11.82 -1.19 0.87
CA ARG A 56 -10.41 -0.97 0.51
C ARG A 56 -9.94 0.46 0.77
N ARG A 57 -10.81 1.45 0.47
CA ARG A 57 -10.49 2.87 0.68
C ARG A 57 -10.37 3.22 2.16
N SER A 58 -11.12 2.55 3.02
CA SER A 58 -11.03 2.76 4.47
C SER A 58 -9.69 2.29 5.02
N VAL A 59 -9.22 1.10 4.60
CA VAL A 59 -7.91 0.57 4.99
C VAL A 59 -6.78 1.48 4.53
N ALA A 60 -6.83 1.97 3.28
CA ALA A 60 -5.83 2.90 2.77
C ALA A 60 -5.76 4.19 3.61
N ARG A 61 -6.91 4.79 3.93
CA ARG A 61 -6.97 6.00 4.78
C ARG A 61 -6.40 5.77 6.18
N ILE A 62 -6.60 4.58 6.75
CA ILE A 62 -6.05 4.23 8.06
C ILE A 62 -4.53 4.05 7.96
N LEU A 63 -4.05 3.36 6.92
CA LEU A 63 -2.62 3.20 6.68
C LEU A 63 -1.91 4.55 6.53
N ASP A 64 -2.48 5.50 5.79
CA ASP A 64 -1.89 6.83 5.61
C ASP A 64 -1.72 7.56 6.95
N LYS A 65 -2.70 7.42 7.87
CA LYS A 65 -2.59 7.96 9.23
C LYS A 65 -1.48 7.28 10.03
N LEU A 66 -1.40 5.95 9.97
CA LEU A 66 -0.37 5.19 10.69
C LEU A 66 1.04 5.43 10.16
N VAL A 67 1.17 5.78 8.89
CA VAL A 67 2.43 6.22 8.29
C VAL A 67 2.82 7.60 8.79
N ALA A 68 1.86 8.52 8.90
CA ALA A 68 2.10 9.84 9.48
C ALA A 68 2.53 9.75 10.96
N ASP A 69 1.96 8.80 11.71
CA ASP A 69 2.32 8.53 13.11
C ASP A 69 3.64 7.75 13.26
N GLY A 70 4.22 7.25 12.17
CA GLY A 70 5.47 6.48 12.17
C GLY A 70 5.34 5.04 12.67
N LEU A 71 4.13 4.55 12.89
CA LEU A 71 3.87 3.18 13.37
C LEU A 71 3.99 2.14 12.26
N VAL A 72 3.82 2.56 11.00
CA VAL A 72 3.87 1.69 9.82
C VAL A 72 4.68 2.37 8.72
N ARG A 73 5.44 1.58 7.96
CA ARG A 73 6.18 2.04 6.79
C ARG A 73 5.64 1.39 5.54
N ILE A 74 5.37 2.17 4.51
CA ILE A 74 5.03 1.66 3.18
C ILE A 74 6.27 1.73 2.30
N MET A 75 6.70 0.58 1.78
CA MET A 75 7.82 0.48 0.85
C MET A 75 7.30 0.11 -0.54
N LYS A 76 7.68 0.87 -1.56
CA LYS A 76 7.30 0.63 -2.95
C LYS A 76 8.55 0.23 -3.74
N ILE A 77 8.48 -0.89 -4.43
CA ILE A 77 9.56 -1.40 -5.26
C ILE A 77 9.09 -1.42 -6.70
N LYS A 78 9.88 -0.84 -7.61
CA LYS A 78 9.64 -0.92 -9.04
C LYS A 78 10.50 -2.05 -9.60
N LEU A 79 9.87 -3.00 -10.27
CA LEU A 79 10.55 -4.04 -11.02
C LEU A 79 10.36 -3.76 -12.50
N GLU A 80 11.47 -3.60 -13.21
CA GLU A 80 11.49 -3.39 -14.64
C GLU A 80 12.03 -4.66 -15.30
N GLY A 81 11.31 -5.19 -16.27
CA GLY A 81 11.73 -6.41 -16.96
C GLY A 81 10.83 -6.74 -18.15
N TYR A 82 11.44 -7.27 -19.22
CA TYR A 82 10.73 -7.70 -20.44
C TYR A 82 9.79 -6.62 -21.03
N GLY A 83 10.17 -5.35 -20.93
CA GLY A 83 9.37 -4.21 -21.42
C GLY A 83 8.15 -3.86 -20.57
N ARG A 84 8.03 -4.40 -19.35
CA ARG A 84 6.98 -4.06 -18.38
C ARG A 84 7.57 -3.43 -17.12
N LEU A 85 6.80 -2.50 -16.55
CA LEU A 85 7.02 -1.91 -15.24
C LEU A 85 6.00 -2.48 -14.27
N LYS A 86 6.45 -3.20 -13.24
CA LYS A 86 5.59 -3.72 -12.17
C LYS A 86 5.94 -3.04 -10.86
N MET A 87 4.96 -2.36 -10.27
CA MET A 87 5.10 -1.78 -8.93
C MET A 87 4.61 -2.77 -7.88
N LEU A 88 5.47 -3.10 -6.93
CA LEU A 88 5.14 -3.86 -5.72
C LEU A 88 5.04 -2.90 -4.54
N GLN A 89 4.07 -3.14 -3.67
CA GLN A 89 3.84 -2.31 -2.49
C GLN A 89 3.83 -3.20 -1.24
N PHE A 90 4.78 -2.98 -0.34
CA PHE A 90 4.90 -3.67 0.92
C PHE A 90 4.47 -2.76 2.07
N ILE A 91 3.74 -3.32 3.03
CA ILE A 91 3.41 -2.69 4.30
C ILE A 91 4.28 -3.34 5.36
N VAL A 92 5.08 -2.55 6.06
CA VAL A 92 6.23 -3.02 6.81
C VAL A 92 6.29 -2.33 8.17
N HIS A 93 6.74 -3.06 9.20
CA HIS A 93 7.03 -2.47 10.50
C HIS A 93 8.25 -1.52 10.40
N PRO A 94 8.27 -0.34 11.07
CA PRO A 94 9.34 0.64 10.94
C PRO A 94 10.75 0.12 11.25
N SER A 95 10.89 -0.89 12.10
CA SER A 95 12.18 -1.51 12.43
C SER A 95 12.76 -2.43 11.35
N VAL A 96 11.95 -2.83 10.36
CA VAL A 96 12.35 -3.76 9.30
C VAL A 96 13.00 -2.97 8.17
N THR A 97 14.12 -3.48 7.66
CA THR A 97 14.98 -2.83 6.66
C THR A 97 14.90 -3.57 5.32
N ALA A 98 15.36 -2.96 4.23
CA ALA A 98 15.33 -3.60 2.90
C ALA A 98 16.13 -4.93 2.82
N GLU A 99 16.96 -5.22 3.82
CA GLU A 99 17.78 -6.44 3.88
C GLU A 99 17.05 -7.67 4.40
N ASP A 100 15.82 -7.52 4.89
CA ASP A 100 15.05 -8.63 5.44
C ASP A 100 14.78 -9.71 4.39
N SER A 101 14.92 -10.97 4.82
CA SER A 101 14.77 -12.15 3.97
C SER A 101 13.39 -12.21 3.31
N LEU A 102 12.33 -11.83 4.03
CA LEU A 102 10.96 -11.80 3.50
C LEU A 102 10.80 -10.84 2.32
N ILE A 103 11.47 -9.69 2.36
CA ILE A 103 11.43 -8.71 1.28
C ILE A 103 12.21 -9.24 0.08
N LYS A 104 13.43 -9.77 0.31
CA LYS A 104 14.27 -10.36 -0.75
C LYS A 104 13.56 -11.52 -1.46
N SER A 105 13.00 -12.46 -0.70
CA SER A 105 12.26 -13.60 -1.27
C SER A 105 11.03 -13.15 -2.06
N ALA A 106 10.30 -12.13 -1.60
CA ALA A 106 9.15 -11.61 -2.35
C ALA A 106 9.57 -10.95 -3.67
N ILE A 107 10.68 -10.21 -3.67
CA ILE A 107 11.26 -9.62 -4.88
C ILE A 107 11.70 -10.72 -5.85
N GLU A 108 12.40 -11.75 -5.36
CA GLU A 108 12.87 -12.87 -6.17
C GLU A 108 11.71 -13.66 -6.79
N GLN A 109 10.67 -13.96 -6.01
CA GLN A 109 9.45 -14.58 -6.53
C GLN A 109 8.77 -13.71 -7.58
N ALA A 110 8.74 -12.39 -7.40
CA ALA A 110 8.20 -11.48 -8.39
C ALA A 110 9.05 -11.48 -9.67
N LYS A 111 10.38 -11.48 -9.57
CA LYS A 111 11.30 -11.59 -10.71
C LYS A 111 11.08 -12.89 -11.49
N MET A 112 10.94 -14.03 -10.82
CA MET A 112 10.66 -15.32 -11.47
C MET A 112 9.30 -15.32 -12.21
N LYS A 113 8.30 -14.60 -11.69
CA LYS A 113 6.97 -14.52 -12.31
C LYS A 113 6.89 -13.55 -13.49
N LEU A 114 7.82 -12.60 -13.63
CA LEU A 114 7.84 -11.63 -14.74
C LEU A 114 7.97 -12.28 -16.14
N PRO A 115 8.94 -13.18 -16.41
CA PRO A 115 9.11 -13.80 -17.73
C PRO A 115 7.99 -14.76 -18.13
N ILE A 116 7.33 -15.39 -17.15
CA ILE A 116 6.30 -16.41 -17.38
C ILE A 116 5.02 -15.79 -17.99
N ILE A 117 4.80 -14.49 -17.79
CA ILE A 117 3.71 -13.76 -18.47
C ILE A 117 4.10 -13.59 -19.94
N THR A 118 3.80 -14.61 -20.74
CA THR A 118 4.19 -14.80 -22.13
C THR A 118 4.09 -13.52 -22.98
N LYS A 119 4.95 -13.41 -24.00
CA LYS A 119 4.85 -12.39 -25.07
C LYS A 119 3.43 -12.32 -25.68
N GLU A 120 2.68 -13.42 -25.62
CA GLU A 120 1.30 -13.51 -26.09
C GLU A 120 0.30 -12.75 -25.20
N SER A 121 0.47 -12.79 -23.88
CA SER A 121 -0.36 -11.98 -22.97
C SER A 121 0.00 -10.50 -23.07
N ILE A 122 1.27 -10.15 -23.38
CA ILE A 122 1.67 -8.78 -23.78
C ILE A 122 0.92 -8.34 -25.05
N LYS A 123 0.90 -9.18 -26.09
CA LYS A 123 0.21 -8.87 -27.36
C LYS A 123 -1.30 -8.73 -27.16
N ARG A 124 -1.90 -9.54 -26.28
CA ARG A 124 -3.34 -9.48 -25.96
C ARG A 124 -3.70 -8.21 -25.18
N GLU A 125 -2.92 -7.86 -24.16
CA GLU A 125 -3.10 -6.63 -23.37
C GLU A 125 -2.91 -5.37 -24.22
N ASN A 126 -1.86 -5.32 -25.04
CA ASN A 126 -1.66 -4.22 -26.00
C ASN A 126 -2.76 -4.15 -27.07
N ARG A 127 -3.35 -5.28 -27.48
CA ARG A 127 -4.52 -5.29 -28.39
C ARG A 127 -5.78 -4.77 -27.70
N LEU A 128 -6.00 -5.12 -26.43
CA LEU A 128 -7.11 -4.59 -25.63
C LEU A 128 -6.98 -3.08 -25.40
N MET A 129 -5.77 -2.59 -25.10
CA MET A 129 -5.50 -1.16 -24.99
C MET A 129 -5.61 -0.41 -26.33
N LYS A 130 -5.52 -1.09 -27.48
CA LYS A 130 -5.76 -0.49 -28.81
C LYS A 130 -7.24 -0.40 -29.20
N HIS A 131 -8.10 -1.25 -28.63
CA HIS A 131 -9.55 -1.23 -28.89
C HIS A 131 -10.35 -0.36 -27.91
N LEU A 132 -9.79 -0.06 -26.73
CA LEU A 132 -10.23 1.07 -25.91
C LEU A 132 -9.58 2.32 -26.49
N GLY A 133 -10.30 3.02 -27.37
CA GLY A 133 -9.83 4.26 -27.98
C GLY A 133 -9.24 5.23 -26.95
N SER A 134 -8.27 6.03 -27.39
CA SER A 134 -7.66 7.10 -26.60
C SER A 134 -8.70 7.77 -25.69
N PRO A 135 -8.44 7.99 -24.39
CA PRO A 135 -9.24 8.95 -23.66
C PRO A 135 -9.13 10.27 -24.42
N THR A 136 -10.26 10.75 -24.94
CA THR A 136 -10.39 12.14 -25.33
C THR A 136 -9.98 13.00 -24.13
N PRO A 137 -9.33 14.16 -24.32
CA PRO A 137 -9.05 15.07 -23.23
C PRO A 137 -10.35 15.76 -22.85
N THR A 138 -11.26 15.04 -22.20
CA THR A 138 -12.27 15.66 -21.35
C THR A 138 -11.53 16.14 -20.11
N SER A 139 -11.26 17.44 -20.08
CA SER A 139 -10.89 18.18 -18.89
C SER A 139 -11.97 17.96 -17.81
N PHE A 140 -11.76 16.94 -17.00
CA PHE A 140 -12.28 16.88 -15.64
C PHE A 140 -11.06 16.88 -14.75
N ASP A 141 -10.81 18.03 -14.12
CA ASP A 141 -9.86 18.21 -13.03
C ASP A 141 -10.29 17.34 -11.84
N LEU A 142 -10.01 16.04 -11.92
CA LEU A 142 -9.79 15.25 -10.72
C LEU A 142 -8.37 15.56 -10.30
N GLY A 143 -8.27 16.66 -9.56
CA GLY A 143 -7.05 17.23 -9.02
C GLY A 143 -6.06 16.15 -8.62
N THR A 144 -4.83 16.34 -9.07
CA THR A 144 -3.62 15.72 -8.57
C THR A 144 -3.76 15.51 -7.07
N TYR A 145 -4.09 14.29 -6.63
CA TYR A 145 -3.92 13.90 -5.22
C TYR A 145 -2.45 13.58 -5.01
N ASN A 146 -1.67 14.64 -5.20
CA ASN A 146 -0.60 15.08 -4.35
C ASN A 146 -0.90 14.73 -2.88
N SER A 147 -0.63 13.49 -2.48
CA SER A 147 -0.21 13.23 -1.11
C SER A 147 1.24 13.69 -1.00
N VAL A 148 1.41 15.02 -1.04
CA VAL A 148 2.66 15.67 -0.64
C VAL A 148 2.67 15.57 0.89
N CYS A 149 3.72 15.11 1.57
CA CYS A 149 5.08 15.66 1.52
C CYS A 149 5.13 17.19 1.31
N THR A 150 4.13 17.94 1.80
CA THR A 150 4.20 19.41 1.88
C THR A 150 3.34 19.88 3.05
N ILE A 151 3.86 19.65 4.24
CA ILE A 151 4.06 20.77 5.16
C ILE A 151 5.55 20.82 5.42
N GLN A 152 6.26 21.53 4.55
CA GLN A 152 7.60 22.02 4.86
C GLN A 152 7.77 23.40 4.23
N LYS A 153 7.07 24.38 4.80
CA LYS A 153 7.65 25.71 4.98
C LYS A 153 7.90 25.84 6.48
N MET A 154 9.18 26.03 6.80
CA MET A 154 9.73 26.13 8.15
C MET A 154 9.63 24.85 9.00
N LEU A 155 10.56 23.94 8.80
CA LEU A 155 11.51 23.49 9.83
C LEU A 155 12.42 22.42 9.21
N LYS A 156 13.69 22.55 9.55
CA LYS A 156 14.85 22.03 8.85
C LYS A 156 15.10 20.57 9.24
N PHE A 157 14.56 19.59 8.51
CA PHE A 157 14.93 18.17 8.69
C PHE A 157 14.90 17.41 7.36
N PRO A 158 15.95 16.64 7.01
CA PRO A 158 16.01 15.88 5.77
C PRO A 158 15.30 14.52 5.95
N ILE A 159 14.27 14.26 5.15
CA ILE A 159 13.65 12.92 5.06
C ILE A 159 14.18 12.24 3.80
N SER A 160 15.14 11.35 3.97
CA SER A 160 15.65 10.49 2.89
C SER A 160 14.62 9.41 2.57
N CYS A 161 13.69 9.68 1.65
CA CYS A 161 12.91 8.65 0.98
C CYS A 161 13.82 7.88 0.02
N GLY A 162 14.52 6.86 0.55
CA GLY A 162 15.41 6.00 -0.21
C GLY A 162 14.63 5.19 -1.24
N THR A 163 14.67 5.61 -2.50
CA THR A 163 14.26 4.78 -3.64
C THR A 163 15.42 3.83 -3.93
N VAL A 164 15.29 2.57 -3.51
CA VAL A 164 16.29 1.55 -3.90
C VAL A 164 15.93 1.06 -5.29
N GLN A 165 16.65 1.58 -6.28
CA GLN A 165 16.60 1.12 -7.67
C GLN A 165 17.43 -0.15 -7.77
N TYR A 166 16.80 -1.27 -8.16
CA TYR A 166 17.52 -2.47 -8.56
C TYR A 166 17.45 -2.58 -10.07
N THR A 167 18.50 -2.12 -10.74
CA THR A 167 18.70 -2.34 -12.17
C THR A 167 19.15 -3.79 -12.38
N VAL A 168 18.58 -4.45 -13.39
CA VAL A 168 18.98 -5.80 -13.81
C VAL A 168 20.25 -5.71 -14.64
#